data_AF-A0A1I6GYI9-F1
#
_entry.id   AF-A0A1I6GYI9-F1
#
_cell.length_a   1.000
_cell.length_b   1.000
_cell.length_c   1.000
_cell.angle_alpha   90.00
_cell.angle_beta   90.00
_cell.angle_gamma   90.00
#
_symmetry.space_group_name_H-M   'P 1'
#
loop_
_entity.id
_entity.type
_entity.pdbx_description
1 polymer ?
#
loop_
_entity_poly.entity_id
_entity_poly.type
_entity_poly.pdbx_seq_one_letter_code
_entity_poly.pdbx_strand_id
1 'polypeptide(L)'
;MKTLRPILWGLLIFLLSLFPSELVGQTAGKTLKSDSLYVKYKTVLERYEADFVATSEQRKQWKKERQELIRFRSAIIDTLPVSERLKRRLRKELYTTPFTEEWSKVMADLKFEDPLDDWDY
;
A
#
# COMPACT_ATOMS: atom_id res chain seq x y z
N MET A 1 46.79 -47.27 21.44
CA MET A 1 45.61 -46.39 21.30
C MET A 1 45.26 -46.31 19.83
N LYS A 2 44.22 -47.05 19.42
CA LYS A 2 43.90 -47.38 18.02
C LYS A 2 42.68 -46.57 17.53
N THR A 3 42.76 -46.13 16.28
CA THR A 3 41.66 -45.88 15.30
C THR A 3 40.62 -44.78 15.58
N LEU A 4 41.06 -43.53 15.79
CA LEU A 4 40.18 -42.33 15.71
C LEU A 4 40.03 -41.76 14.28
N ARG A 5 40.89 -42.18 13.34
CA ARG A 5 40.89 -41.69 11.95
C ARG A 5 39.64 -42.07 11.12
N PRO A 6 39.06 -43.29 11.20
CA PRO A 6 37.92 -43.64 10.34
C PRO A 6 36.61 -42.99 10.81
N ILE A 7 36.48 -42.67 12.11
CA ILE A 7 35.30 -42.01 12.69
C ILE A 7 35.21 -40.57 12.19
N LEU A 8 36.35 -39.88 12.10
CA LEU A 8 36.45 -38.51 11.61
C LEU A 8 36.09 -38.40 10.12
N TRP A 9 36.43 -39.42 9.31
CA TRP A 9 36.04 -39.49 7.91
C TRP A 9 34.54 -39.77 7.72
N GLY A 10 33.96 -40.64 8.55
CA GLY A 10 32.51 -40.89 8.53
C GLY A 10 31.70 -39.64 8.88
N LEU A 11 32.16 -38.85 9.86
CA LEU A 11 31.53 -37.60 10.27
C LEU A 11 31.62 -36.53 9.18
N LEU A 12 32.75 -36.47 8.46
CA LEU A 12 32.94 -35.52 7.36
C LEU A 12 32.03 -35.81 6.16
N ILE A 13 31.76 -37.08 5.85
CA ILE A 13 30.83 -37.48 4.79
C ILE A 13 29.38 -37.23 5.20
N PHE A 14 29.04 -37.46 6.48
CA PHE A 14 27.71 -37.19 7.01
C PHE A 14 27.38 -35.68 7.08
N LEU A 15 28.37 -34.83 7.31
CA LEU A 15 28.17 -33.37 7.33
C LEU A 15 27.97 -32.78 5.92
N LEU A 16 28.46 -33.48 4.88
CA LEU A 16 28.32 -33.06 3.49
C LEU A 16 26.94 -33.38 2.89
N SER A 17 26.17 -34.31 3.47
CA SER A 17 24.85 -34.72 2.96
C SER A 17 23.68 -33.88 3.50
N LEU A 18 23.93 -32.98 4.46
CA LEU A 18 22.92 -32.08 5.04
C LEU A 18 22.66 -30.81 4.21
N PHE A 19 23.42 -30.60 3.13
CA PHE A 19 23.20 -29.49 2.20
C PHE A 19 22.58 -30.04 0.90
N PRO A 20 21.28 -29.82 0.63
CA PRO A 20 20.73 -30.15 -0.68
C PRO A 20 21.46 -29.32 -1.73
N SER A 21 22.08 -30.01 -2.69
CA SER A 21 22.63 -29.37 -3.88
C SER A 21 21.46 -28.86 -4.70
N GLU A 22 21.19 -27.56 -4.63
CA GLU A 22 20.34 -26.91 -5.62
C GLU A 22 21.02 -27.08 -6.98
N LEU A 23 20.37 -27.91 -7.80
CA LEU A 23 20.74 -28.23 -9.15
C LEU A 23 20.48 -26.98 -10.01
N VAL A 24 21.44 -26.07 -10.05
CA VAL A 24 21.40 -24.88 -10.91
C VAL A 24 21.64 -25.33 -12.35
N GLY A 25 20.54 -25.54 -13.08
CA GLY A 25 20.54 -25.69 -14.52
C GLY A 25 20.68 -24.34 -15.25
N GLN A 26 21.39 -24.37 -16.38
CA GLN A 26 21.53 -23.32 -17.40
C GLN A 26 22.35 -22.09 -16.98
N THR A 27 23.28 -21.53 -17.75
CA THR A 27 23.44 -21.42 -19.20
C THR A 27 24.93 -21.21 -19.52
N ALA A 28 25.40 -21.77 -20.64
CA ALA A 28 26.65 -21.35 -21.27
C ALA A 28 26.46 -19.94 -21.86
N GLY A 29 26.67 -18.91 -21.04
CA GLY A 29 26.71 -17.50 -21.44
C GLY A 29 28.14 -17.01 -21.43
N LYS A 30 28.61 -16.49 -22.57
CA LYS A 30 29.95 -15.98 -22.84
C LYS A 30 30.47 -15.09 -21.70
N THR A 31 31.69 -15.38 -21.23
CA THR A 31 32.42 -14.61 -20.22
C THR A 31 32.86 -13.27 -20.78
N LEU A 32 32.05 -12.22 -20.56
CA LEU A 32 32.54 -10.85 -20.60
C LEU A 32 33.20 -10.55 -19.25
N LYS A 33 34.46 -10.10 -19.30
CA LYS A 33 35.25 -9.68 -18.13
C LYS A 33 34.42 -8.74 -17.24
N SER A 34 34.08 -9.20 -16.05
CA SER A 34 33.32 -8.40 -15.08
C SER A 34 34.26 -7.48 -14.33
N ASP A 35 34.49 -6.28 -14.88
CA ASP A 35 34.66 -5.13 -14.00
C ASP A 35 33.42 -5.08 -13.10
N SER A 36 33.61 -4.97 -11.79
CA SER A 36 32.55 -5.06 -10.79
C SER A 36 31.47 -4.00 -11.04
N LEU A 37 30.40 -4.38 -11.76
CA LEU A 37 29.23 -3.55 -12.00
C LEU A 37 28.48 -3.39 -10.69
N TYR A 38 28.76 -2.29 -9.99
CA TYR A 38 28.06 -1.93 -8.77
C TYR A 38 26.68 -1.36 -9.13
N VAL A 39 25.65 -2.21 -9.08
CA VAL A 39 24.27 -1.79 -9.34
C VAL A 39 23.76 -1.00 -8.13
N LYS A 40 23.65 0.32 -8.27
CA LYS A 40 23.07 1.19 -7.24
C LYS A 40 21.54 1.14 -7.34
N TYR A 41 20.91 0.39 -6.45
CA TYR A 41 19.45 0.36 -6.33
C TYR A 41 18.96 1.74 -5.86
N LYS A 42 18.38 2.53 -6.77
CA LYS A 42 17.66 3.76 -6.42
C LYS A 42 16.20 3.41 -6.15
N THR A 43 15.66 3.80 -5.00
CA THR A 43 14.22 3.71 -4.78
C THR A 43 13.48 4.66 -5.75
N VAL A 44 12.24 4.34 -6.14
CA VAL A 44 11.46 5.16 -7.11
C VAL A 44 11.36 6.62 -6.67
N LEU A 45 11.36 6.89 -5.36
CA LEU A 45 11.30 8.22 -4.76
C LEU A 45 12.59 9.04 -4.92
N GLU A 46 13.77 8.40 -5.04
CA GLU A 46 15.05 9.09 -5.30
C GLU A 46 15.16 9.68 -6.70
N ARG A 47 14.18 9.42 -7.58
CA ARG A 47 14.10 10.02 -8.92
C ARG A 47 13.49 11.41 -8.92
N TYR A 48 12.84 11.82 -7.82
CA TYR A 48 12.23 13.13 -7.67
C TYR A 48 13.17 14.06 -6.88
N GLU A 49 13.13 15.35 -7.17
CA GLU A 49 13.90 16.32 -6.39
C GLU A 49 13.40 16.33 -4.94
N ALA A 50 14.31 16.55 -3.98
CA ALA A 50 14.02 16.44 -2.56
C ALA A 50 12.84 17.35 -2.13
N ASP A 51 12.68 18.48 -2.80
CA ASP A 51 11.62 19.46 -2.53
C ASP A 51 10.22 18.98 -2.94
N PHE A 52 10.11 17.97 -3.82
CA PHE A 52 8.84 17.34 -4.18
C PHE A 52 8.44 16.20 -3.24
N VAL A 53 9.33 15.76 -2.35
CA VAL A 53 9.05 14.66 -1.42
C VAL A 53 8.60 15.22 -0.08
N ALA A 54 7.31 15.04 0.23
CA ALA A 54 6.74 15.47 1.50
C ALA A 54 7.50 14.90 2.70
N THR A 55 7.82 15.77 3.66
CA THR A 55 8.52 15.37 4.88
C THR A 55 7.66 14.43 5.73
N SER A 56 8.27 13.72 6.67
CA SER A 56 7.54 12.84 7.59
C SER A 56 6.48 13.61 8.39
N GLU A 57 6.80 14.82 8.83
CA GLU A 57 5.90 15.67 9.60
C GLU A 57 4.71 16.16 8.77
N GLN A 58 4.96 16.63 7.54
CA GLN A 58 3.90 17.03 6.61
C GLN A 58 2.94 15.87 6.35
N ARG A 59 3.46 14.66 6.11
CA ARG A 59 2.60 13.47 5.91
C ARG A 59 1.75 13.13 7.13
N LYS A 60 2.27 13.31 8.34
CA LYS A 60 1.49 13.13 9.58
C LYS A 60 0.40 14.18 9.71
N GLN A 61 0.72 15.43 9.41
CA GLN A 61 -0.22 16.54 9.46
C GLN A 61 -1.37 16.34 8.47
N TRP A 62 -1.08 16.06 7.19
CA TRP A 62 -2.11 15.80 6.18
C TRP A 62 -3.02 14.61 6.54
N LYS A 63 -2.46 13.58 7.20
CA LYS A 63 -3.28 12.48 7.73
C LYS A 63 -4.27 12.94 8.80
N LYS A 64 -3.86 13.82 9.71
CA LYS A 64 -4.74 14.37 10.76
C LYS A 64 -5.84 15.24 10.14
N GLU A 65 -5.46 16.18 9.29
CA GLU A 65 -6.40 17.05 8.57
C GLU A 65 -7.43 16.23 7.80
N ARG A 66 -6.99 15.14 7.14
CA ARG A 66 -7.91 14.22 6.46
C ARG A 66 -8.88 13.54 7.43
N GLN A 67 -8.42 13.09 8.60
CA GLN A 67 -9.30 12.45 9.58
C GLN A 67 -10.35 13.43 10.12
N GLU A 68 -9.97 14.67 10.37
CA GLU A 68 -10.88 15.73 10.82
C GLU A 68 -11.93 16.06 9.76
N LEU A 69 -11.50 16.21 8.50
CA LEU A 69 -12.38 16.46 7.37
C LEU A 69 -13.39 15.31 7.18
N ILE A 70 -12.94 14.05 7.27
CA ILE A 70 -13.82 12.89 7.18
C ILE A 70 -14.85 12.89 8.32
N ARG A 71 -14.42 13.17 9.56
CA ARG A 71 -15.34 13.25 10.71
C ARG A 71 -16.40 14.31 10.50
N PHE A 72 -15.99 15.51 10.09
CA PHE A 72 -16.90 16.62 9.83
C PHE A 72 -17.91 16.28 8.74
N ARG A 73 -17.46 15.78 7.59
CA ARG A 73 -18.35 15.43 6.48
C ARG A 73 -19.27 14.24 6.81
N SER A 74 -18.80 13.27 7.60
CA SER A 74 -19.66 12.17 8.07
C SER A 74 -20.81 12.70 8.91
N ALA A 75 -20.54 13.63 9.84
CA ALA A 75 -21.57 14.23 10.67
C ALA A 75 -22.62 14.98 9.82
N ILE A 76 -22.21 15.66 8.74
CA ILE A 76 -23.13 16.28 7.79
C ILE A 76 -24.00 15.22 7.10
N ILE A 77 -23.42 14.11 6.62
CA ILE A 77 -24.17 13.06 5.94
C ILE A 77 -25.26 12.47 6.84
N ASP A 78 -24.97 12.33 8.13
CA ASP A 78 -25.91 11.75 9.08
C ASP A 78 -27.12 12.67 9.36
N THR A 79 -26.96 13.99 9.22
CA THR A 79 -28.03 14.97 9.42
C THR A 79 -28.83 15.33 8.17
N LEU A 80 -28.36 14.96 6.97
CA LEU A 80 -29.06 15.26 5.71
C LEU A 80 -30.40 14.50 5.59
N PRO A 81 -31.52 15.18 5.28
CA PRO A 81 -32.81 14.56 5.01
C PRO A 81 -32.86 14.04 3.56
N VAL A 82 -32.13 12.95 3.33
CA VAL A 82 -31.96 12.33 2.01
C VAL A 82 -32.07 10.82 2.13
N SER A 83 -32.51 10.15 1.07
CA SER A 83 -32.61 8.68 1.04
C SER A 83 -31.31 7.97 1.48
N GLU A 84 -31.45 6.81 2.13
CA GLU A 84 -30.31 6.02 2.60
C GLU A 84 -29.37 5.56 1.45
N ARG A 85 -29.92 5.40 0.24
CA ARG A 85 -29.12 5.08 -0.94
C ARG A 85 -28.13 6.21 -1.25
N LEU A 86 -28.56 7.47 -1.13
CA LEU A 86 -27.71 8.64 -1.33
C LEU A 86 -26.70 8.79 -0.18
N LYS A 87 -27.11 8.62 1.08
CA LYS A 87 -26.17 8.62 2.22
C LYS A 87 -25.06 7.58 2.05
N ARG A 88 -25.40 6.37 1.61
CA ARG A 88 -24.41 5.31 1.32
C ARG A 88 -23.45 5.72 0.20
N ARG A 89 -23.93 6.38 -0.86
CA ARG A 89 -23.09 6.88 -1.96
C ARG A 89 -22.14 7.98 -1.47
N LEU A 90 -22.65 8.94 -0.71
CA LEU A 90 -21.85 10.02 -0.11
C LEU A 90 -20.76 9.48 0.82
N ARG A 91 -21.09 8.50 1.68
CA ARG A 91 -20.11 7.83 2.54
C ARG A 91 -19.04 7.10 1.73
N LYS A 92 -19.43 6.42 0.64
CA LYS A 92 -18.47 5.75 -0.24
C LYS A 92 -17.44 6.75 -0.81
N GLU A 93 -17.90 7.89 -1.34
CA GLU A 93 -16.96 8.85 -1.93
C GLU A 93 -16.12 9.57 -0.90
N LEU A 94 -16.64 9.76 0.32
CA LEU A 94 -15.86 10.33 1.41
C LEU A 94 -14.58 9.52 1.73
N TYR A 95 -14.62 8.19 1.59
CA TYR A 95 -13.47 7.33 1.87
C TYR A 95 -12.63 6.98 0.63
N THR A 96 -13.25 6.94 -0.55
CA THR A 96 -12.61 6.43 -1.77
C THR A 96 -11.60 7.43 -2.35
N THR A 97 -11.91 8.74 -2.33
CA THR A 97 -11.15 9.72 -3.09
C THR A 97 -10.78 10.95 -2.25
N PRO A 98 -9.48 11.14 -1.91
CA PRO A 98 -9.05 12.28 -1.10
C PRO A 98 -9.07 13.62 -1.83
N PHE A 99 -9.10 13.65 -3.17
CA PHE A 99 -8.86 14.87 -3.96
C PHE A 99 -9.84 15.09 -5.13
N THR A 100 -10.96 14.37 -5.18
CA THR A 100 -11.90 14.51 -6.32
C THR A 100 -13.05 15.46 -5.98
N GLU A 101 -13.43 16.27 -6.97
CA GLU A 101 -14.65 17.12 -6.94
C GLU A 101 -15.96 16.31 -6.95
N GLU A 102 -15.88 14.98 -6.95
CA GLU A 102 -17.04 14.10 -6.94
C GLU A 102 -17.91 14.31 -5.69
N TRP A 103 -17.32 14.56 -4.52
CA TRP A 103 -18.11 14.84 -3.31
C TRP A 103 -18.93 16.13 -3.48
N SER A 104 -18.32 17.20 -3.99
CA SER A 104 -19.02 18.45 -4.29
C SER A 104 -20.11 18.26 -5.35
N LYS A 105 -19.87 17.43 -6.36
CA LYS A 105 -20.87 17.11 -7.38
C LYS A 105 -22.06 16.36 -6.80
N VAL A 106 -21.82 15.33 -5.99
CA VAL A 106 -22.90 14.57 -5.34
C VAL A 106 -23.69 15.48 -4.39
N MET A 107 -23.03 16.41 -3.70
CA MET A 107 -23.71 17.41 -2.88
C MET A 107 -24.54 18.41 -3.69
N ALA A 108 -24.08 18.82 -4.87
CA ALA A 108 -24.82 19.73 -5.75
C ALA A 108 -26.06 19.08 -6.37
N ASP A 109 -25.99 17.78 -6.67
CA ASP A 109 -27.08 16.99 -7.25
C ASP A 109 -28.14 16.54 -6.21
N LEU A 110 -28.00 16.94 -4.94
CA LEU A 110 -28.91 16.54 -3.86
C LEU A 110 -30.32 17.11 -4.08
N LYS A 111 -31.30 16.21 -4.08
CA LYS A 111 -32.72 16.53 -3.90
C LYS A 111 -33.12 16.14 -2.49
N PHE A 112 -33.62 17.10 -1.73
CA PHE A 112 -34.11 16.87 -0.38
C PHE A 112 -35.53 16.29 -0.44
N GLU A 113 -35.83 15.35 0.45
CA GLU A 113 -37.20 14.88 0.66
C GLU A 113 -37.94 15.97 1.44
N ASP A 114 -38.95 16.59 0.82
CA ASP A 114 -39.75 17.62 1.49
C ASP A 114 -40.81 16.92 2.34
N PRO A 115 -40.79 17.06 3.68
CA PRO A 115 -41.75 16.40 4.57
C PRO A 115 -43.21 16.86 4.38
N LEU A 116 -43.45 17.86 3.50
CA LEU A 116 -44.77 18.41 3.21
C LEU A 116 -45.43 17.85 1.94
N ASP A 117 -44.71 17.06 1.12
CA ASP A 117 -45.21 16.58 -0.19
C ASP A 117 -46.29 15.49 -0.08
N ASP A 118 -46.43 14.85 1.10
CA ASP A 118 -47.39 13.76 1.36
C ASP A 118 -48.73 14.23 1.96
N TRP A 119 -48.95 15.54 2.14
CA TRP A 119 -50.22 16.07 2.67
C TRP A 119 -51.19 16.41 1.53
N ASP A 120 -51.83 15.37 0.97
CA ASP A 120 -53.02 15.54 0.11
C ASP A 120 -54.17 16.13 0.94
N TYR A 121 -54.52 17.40 0.67
CA TYR A 121 -55.69 18.11 1.21
C TYR A 121 -56.93 17.89 0.36
#